data_AF-A0A1I5NJ89-F1
#
_entry.id   AF-A0A1I5NJ89-F1
#
_cell.length_a   1.000
_cell.length_b   1.000
_cell.length_c   1.000
_cell.angle_alpha   90.00
_cell.angle_beta   90.00
_cell.angle_gamma   90.00
#
_symmetry.space_group_name_H-M   'P 1'
#
loop_
_entity.id
_entity.type
_entity.pdbx_description
1 polymer ?
#
loop_
_entity_poly.entity_id
_entity_poly.type
_entity_poly.pdbx_seq_one_letter_code
_entity_poly.pdbx_strand_id
1 'polypeptide(L)'
;MSNEYGRLLEEARDKKLWEEAGEIAKNNPQIITDITGIFDPTPASDGISTIISVAKGDWLGAGLSLVSMIPYAGDALAKPAKFAKYGSKVQGLVGLMFKKFDNVASMTKSYASVLSKKQIVQARMQALKKAREQMVAARKRAFKCKKCEQFKRKHRMPTTEHGTWKPKGANDPNSSNFGKGEFTFNKKIKLPDPPEGPGGYAKSIKYDKGFPVFNSSHVKGKRYLADVTNNVKKDTQALTAAGVKHPGDGWTLHHFEDGAVGYVPTDLHNASSHAGSRSIMKTEAF
;
A
#
# COMPACT_ATOMS: atom_id res chain seq x y z
N MET A 1 13.48 5.29 -10.32
CA MET A 1 12.16 5.92 -10.20
C MET A 1 11.29 5.02 -9.33
N SER A 2 11.33 5.20 -8.01
CA SER A 2 10.42 4.48 -7.12
C SER A 2 9.07 5.19 -7.15
N ASN A 3 8.03 4.43 -7.47
CA ASN A 3 6.67 4.86 -7.22
C ASN A 3 6.42 4.92 -5.69
N GLU A 4 5.29 5.45 -5.26
CA GLU A 4 5.03 5.71 -3.83
C GLU A 4 5.21 4.47 -2.96
N TYR A 5 4.77 3.30 -3.43
CA TYR A 5 4.92 2.04 -2.71
C TYR A 5 6.37 1.62 -2.58
N GLY A 6 7.20 1.83 -3.61
CA GLY A 6 8.64 1.59 -3.52
C GLY A 6 9.32 2.51 -2.52
N ARG A 7 9.00 3.80 -2.58
CA ARG A 7 9.49 4.78 -1.62
C ARG A 7 9.14 4.39 -0.17
N LEU A 8 7.90 3.94 0.07
CA LEU A 8 7.45 3.50 1.40
C LEU A 8 8.11 2.19 1.85
N LEU A 9 8.46 1.28 0.93
CA LEU A 9 9.22 0.08 1.25
C LEU A 9 10.68 0.42 1.61
N GLU A 10 11.29 1.36 0.88
CA GLU A 10 12.61 1.93 1.19
C GLU A 10 12.62 2.59 2.57
N GLU A 11 11.63 3.45 2.88
CA GLU A 11 11.49 4.06 4.20
C GLU A 11 11.30 3.02 5.32
N ALA A 12 10.50 1.98 5.07
CA ALA A 12 10.30 0.91 6.05
C ALA A 12 11.58 0.10 6.31
N ARG A 13 12.41 -0.10 5.27
CA ARG A 13 13.75 -0.70 5.40
C ARG A 13 14.68 0.21 6.17
N ASP A 14 14.72 1.49 5.86
CA ASP A 14 15.64 2.45 6.52
C ASP A 14 15.30 2.58 8.00
N LYS A 15 14.00 2.71 8.32
CA LYS A 15 13.54 2.67 9.71
C LYS A 15 13.97 1.38 10.41
N LYS A 16 13.80 0.22 9.77
CA LYS A 16 14.21 -1.07 10.36
C LYS A 16 15.73 -1.17 10.53
N LEU A 17 16.50 -0.61 9.60
CA LEU A 17 17.96 -0.55 9.71
C LEU A 17 18.38 0.25 10.93
N TRP A 18 17.78 1.42 11.14
CA TRP A 18 18.04 2.25 12.31
C TRP A 18 17.57 1.62 13.63
N GLU A 19 16.45 0.89 13.62
CA GLU A 19 16.00 0.10 14.78
C GLU A 19 17.03 -0.98 15.15
N GLU A 20 17.46 -1.82 14.20
CA GLU A 20 18.46 -2.87 14.46
C GLU A 20 19.83 -2.24 14.82
N ALA A 21 20.18 -1.10 14.22
CA ALA A 21 21.40 -0.37 14.55
C ALA A 21 21.40 0.18 15.96
N GLY A 22 20.30 0.79 16.41
CA GLY A 22 20.16 1.31 17.76
C GLY A 22 20.29 0.22 18.83
N GLU A 23 19.80 -0.99 18.56
CA GLU A 23 19.97 -2.13 19.46
C GLU A 23 21.43 -2.60 19.52
N ILE A 24 22.11 -2.69 18.39
CA ILE A 24 23.54 -3.08 18.34
C ILE A 24 24.41 -1.99 18.97
N ALA A 25 24.07 -0.71 18.79
CA ALA A 25 24.83 0.44 19.27
C ALA A 25 25.02 0.46 20.79
N LYS A 26 24.10 -0.17 21.55
CA LYS A 26 24.20 -0.33 23.01
C LYS A 26 25.51 -1.03 23.43
N ASN A 27 26.00 -1.95 22.60
CA ASN A 27 27.24 -2.70 22.84
C ASN A 27 28.34 -2.41 21.81
N ASN A 28 27.98 -1.88 20.64
CA ASN A 28 28.91 -1.56 19.56
C ASN A 28 28.49 -0.26 18.84
N PRO A 29 28.83 0.92 19.39
CA PRO A 29 28.38 2.21 18.87
C PRO A 29 28.92 2.54 17.47
N GLN A 30 29.97 1.85 17.00
CA GLN A 30 30.55 2.05 15.65
C GLN A 30 29.55 1.76 14.53
N ILE A 31 28.47 1.00 14.80
CA ILE A 31 27.43 0.75 13.80
C ILE A 31 26.72 2.04 13.37
N ILE A 32 26.55 2.99 14.29
CA ILE A 32 25.86 4.25 14.01
C ILE A 32 26.68 5.07 13.02
N THR A 33 27.98 5.23 13.25
CA THR A 33 28.87 5.94 12.32
C THR A 33 28.97 5.23 10.97
N ASP A 34 29.06 3.90 10.97
CA ASP A 34 29.10 3.10 9.75
C ASP A 34 27.81 3.25 8.90
N ILE A 35 26.63 3.32 9.53
CA ILE A 35 25.35 3.52 8.83
C ILE A 35 25.16 4.98 8.43
N THR A 36 25.48 5.95 9.30
CA THR A 36 25.42 7.39 8.98
C THR A 36 26.23 7.69 7.72
N GLY A 37 27.44 7.13 7.60
CA GLY A 37 28.28 7.30 6.40
C GLY A 37 27.68 6.75 5.09
N ILE A 38 26.60 5.96 5.15
CA ILE A 38 25.83 5.55 3.95
C ILE A 38 24.85 6.65 3.52
N PHE A 39 24.21 7.32 4.49
CA PHE A 39 23.18 8.34 4.25
C PHE A 39 23.78 9.73 4.04
N ASP A 40 24.92 10.03 4.67
CA ASP A 40 25.71 11.24 4.46
C ASP A 40 27.19 10.89 4.25
N PRO A 41 27.65 10.86 3.00
CA PRO A 41 29.05 10.57 2.68
C PRO A 41 29.97 11.79 2.87
N THR A 42 29.46 12.97 3.23
CA THR A 42 30.30 14.13 3.51
C THR A 42 30.77 14.11 4.97
N PRO A 43 32.03 14.46 5.28
CA PRO A 43 32.48 14.66 6.66
C PRO A 43 31.76 15.80 7.40
N ALA A 44 30.72 16.40 6.83
CA ALA A 44 30.14 17.68 7.23
C ALA A 44 28.87 17.58 8.11
N SER A 45 28.41 16.38 8.48
CA SER A 45 27.30 16.19 9.44
C SER A 45 27.71 15.80 10.86
N ASP A 46 28.97 16.05 11.22
CA ASP A 46 29.31 16.25 12.62
C ASP A 46 28.72 17.59 13.10
N GLY A 47 27.45 17.61 13.48
CA GLY A 47 26.91 18.79 14.14
C GLY A 47 25.41 18.80 14.37
N ILE A 48 25.04 18.92 15.65
CA ILE A 48 23.77 19.42 16.17
C ILE A 48 22.69 18.35 16.47
N SER A 49 22.37 17.39 15.60
CA SER A 49 21.31 16.38 15.92
C SER A 49 21.85 15.08 16.53
N THR A 50 23.00 14.62 16.05
CA THR A 50 23.67 13.38 16.52
C THR A 50 24.17 13.55 17.96
N ILE A 51 24.75 14.71 18.31
CA ILE A 51 25.33 14.99 19.63
C ILE A 51 24.26 15.04 20.74
N ILE A 52 23.09 15.63 20.46
CA ILE A 52 22.01 15.79 21.47
C ILE A 52 21.30 14.45 21.77
N SER A 53 21.25 13.55 20.79
CA SER A 53 20.60 12.24 20.91
C SER A 53 21.55 11.16 21.45
N VAL A 54 22.84 11.24 21.09
CA VAL A 54 23.94 10.44 21.68
C VAL A 54 24.05 10.69 23.19
N ALA A 55 23.94 11.96 23.63
CA ALA A 55 24.00 12.33 25.05
C ALA A 55 22.82 11.80 25.89
N LYS A 56 21.73 11.36 25.25
CA LYS A 56 20.53 10.82 25.91
C LYS A 56 20.31 9.32 25.67
N GLY A 57 21.19 8.66 24.91
CA GLY A 57 21.03 7.25 24.55
C GLY A 57 19.88 6.96 23.56
N ASP A 58 19.34 7.99 22.88
CA ASP A 58 18.26 7.84 21.90
C ASP A 58 18.82 7.70 20.47
N TRP A 59 19.38 6.52 20.22
CA TRP A 59 20.03 6.17 18.96
C TRP A 59 19.02 6.05 17.80
N LEU A 60 17.77 5.68 18.10
CA LEU A 60 16.70 5.57 17.10
C LEU A 60 16.24 6.97 16.65
N GLY A 61 16.06 7.91 17.58
CA GLY A 61 15.76 9.30 17.26
C GLY A 61 16.84 9.97 16.41
N ALA A 62 18.12 9.70 16.72
CA ALA A 62 19.25 10.17 15.93
C ALA A 62 19.18 9.63 14.49
N GLY A 63 19.00 8.32 14.34
CA GLY A 63 18.91 7.67 13.02
C GLY A 63 17.70 8.12 12.20
N LEU A 64 16.53 8.29 12.83
CA LEU A 64 15.30 8.72 12.15
C LEU A 64 15.41 10.14 11.60
N SER A 65 16.20 11.02 12.21
CA SER A 65 16.47 12.36 11.66
C SER A 65 17.21 12.31 10.31
N LEU A 66 18.03 11.27 10.11
CA LEU A 66 18.83 11.04 8.91
C LEU A 66 18.07 10.28 7.80
N VAL A 67 16.90 9.70 8.09
CA VAL A 67 16.07 9.00 7.07
C VAL A 67 15.61 9.97 5.96
N SER A 68 15.69 11.28 6.19
CA SER A 68 15.44 12.29 5.17
C SER A 68 16.59 12.52 4.17
N MET A 69 17.76 11.94 4.41
CA MET A 69 18.94 12.10 3.55
C MET A 69 18.94 11.05 2.44
N ILE A 70 19.01 11.53 1.19
CA ILE A 70 19.10 10.68 0.01
C ILE A 70 20.54 10.13 -0.06
N PRO A 71 20.75 8.80 -0.09
CA PRO A 71 22.10 8.23 -0.16
C PRO A 71 22.80 8.69 -1.44
N TYR A 72 23.88 9.46 -1.30
CA TYR A 72 24.66 9.95 -2.44
C TYR A 72 25.68 8.87 -2.86
N ALA A 73 25.37 8.21 -3.97
CA ALA A 73 26.16 7.11 -4.53
C ALA A 73 27.36 7.65 -5.33
N GLY A 74 28.54 7.69 -4.69
CA GLY A 74 29.83 7.81 -5.39
C GLY A 74 30.75 6.63 -5.08
N ASP A 75 30.90 6.28 -3.80
CA ASP A 75 31.94 5.34 -3.34
C ASP A 75 31.41 4.18 -2.45
N ALA A 76 30.11 4.20 -2.11
CA ALA A 76 29.50 3.25 -1.15
C ALA A 76 29.13 1.87 -1.75
N LEU A 77 29.28 1.67 -3.06
CA LEU A 77 28.97 0.40 -3.74
C LEU A 77 29.85 -0.78 -3.29
N ALA A 78 30.98 -0.51 -2.62
CA ALA A 78 31.98 -1.52 -2.33
C ALA A 78 31.73 -2.40 -1.09
N LYS A 79 30.79 -2.09 -0.17
CA LYS A 79 30.89 -2.68 1.19
C LYS A 79 29.61 -3.13 1.93
N PRO A 80 28.56 -3.73 1.32
CA PRO A 80 27.58 -4.49 2.09
C PRO A 80 28.22 -5.56 3.00
N ALA A 81 29.35 -6.16 2.56
CA ALA A 81 30.11 -7.13 3.33
C ALA A 81 30.71 -6.57 4.63
N LYS A 82 31.02 -5.26 4.72
CA LYS A 82 31.50 -4.63 5.96
C LYS A 82 30.46 -4.73 7.09
N PHE A 83 29.18 -4.82 6.74
CA PHE A 83 28.09 -4.94 7.70
C PHE A 83 27.83 -6.38 8.15
N ALA A 84 28.53 -7.38 7.60
CA ALA A 84 28.44 -8.76 8.06
C ALA A 84 28.84 -8.90 9.54
N LYS A 85 29.78 -8.08 10.02
CA LYS A 85 30.20 -8.04 11.44
C LYS A 85 29.06 -7.62 12.39
N TYR A 86 28.01 -6.98 11.88
CA TYR A 86 26.84 -6.55 12.64
C TYR A 86 25.65 -7.54 12.52
N GLY A 87 25.85 -8.65 11.82
CA GLY A 87 24.86 -9.70 11.65
C GLY A 87 24.12 -9.65 10.31
N SER A 88 23.54 -10.79 9.95
CA SER A 88 22.90 -11.03 8.65
C SER A 88 21.71 -10.11 8.37
N LYS A 89 21.00 -9.65 9.41
CA LYS A 89 19.88 -8.70 9.28
C LYS A 89 20.34 -7.33 8.78
N VAL A 90 21.34 -6.74 9.43
CA VAL A 90 21.90 -5.42 9.03
C VAL A 90 22.51 -5.53 7.65
N GLN A 91 23.30 -6.59 7.40
CA GLN A 91 23.86 -6.85 6.08
C GLN A 91 22.78 -6.97 5.00
N GLY A 92 21.66 -7.66 5.29
CA GLY A 92 20.54 -7.79 4.37
C GLY A 92 19.87 -6.45 4.08
N LEU A 93 19.60 -5.64 5.11
CA LEU A 93 19.01 -4.31 4.98
C LEU A 93 19.90 -3.38 4.14
N VAL A 94 21.20 -3.35 4.43
CA VAL A 94 22.20 -2.58 3.65
C VAL A 94 22.31 -3.09 2.22
N GLY A 95 22.33 -4.42 2.02
CA GLY A 95 22.38 -5.01 0.69
C GLY A 95 21.20 -4.61 -0.19
N LEU A 96 20.00 -4.46 0.38
CA LEU A 96 18.83 -3.98 -0.36
C LEU A 96 18.88 -2.48 -0.69
N MET A 97 19.70 -1.66 -0.01
CA MET A 97 19.88 -0.25 -0.36
C MET A 97 20.57 -0.07 -1.72
N PHE A 98 21.54 -0.94 -2.02
CA PHE A 98 22.33 -0.87 -3.25
C PHE A 98 21.76 -1.72 -4.40
N LYS A 99 20.74 -2.54 -4.13
CA LYS A 99 20.12 -3.39 -5.13
C LYS A 99 19.24 -2.57 -6.06
N LYS A 100 19.51 -2.65 -7.36
CA LYS A 100 18.60 -2.14 -8.39
C LYS A 100 17.45 -3.11 -8.59
N PHE A 101 16.23 -2.59 -8.68
CA PHE A 101 15.02 -3.39 -8.92
C PHE A 101 14.40 -3.01 -10.25
N ASP A 102 14.16 -4.01 -11.08
CA ASP A 102 13.52 -3.80 -12.40
C ASP A 102 12.03 -3.45 -12.28
N ASN A 103 11.38 -3.89 -11.19
CA ASN A 103 9.98 -3.63 -10.94
C ASN A 103 9.61 -3.78 -9.45
N VAL A 104 8.40 -3.33 -9.13
CA VAL A 104 7.86 -3.32 -7.77
C VAL A 104 7.67 -4.72 -7.19
N ALA A 105 7.42 -5.73 -8.02
CA ALA A 105 7.24 -7.10 -7.57
C ALA A 105 8.57 -7.73 -7.13
N SER A 106 9.65 -7.52 -7.90
CA SER A 106 11.00 -7.98 -7.53
C SER A 106 11.54 -7.28 -6.29
N MET A 107 11.22 -5.98 -6.15
CA MET A 107 11.45 -5.21 -4.94
C MET A 107 10.68 -5.80 -3.76
N THR A 108 9.35 -5.93 -3.83
CA THR A 108 8.54 -6.49 -2.73
C THR A 108 9.04 -7.87 -2.30
N LYS A 109 9.38 -8.76 -3.27
CA LYS A 109 9.95 -10.08 -2.98
C LYS A 109 11.27 -10.01 -2.23
N SER A 110 12.16 -9.08 -2.59
CA SER A 110 13.44 -8.91 -1.92
C SER A 110 13.27 -8.28 -0.53
N TYR A 111 12.35 -7.31 -0.37
CA TYR A 111 12.07 -6.70 0.93
C TYR A 111 11.36 -7.66 1.88
N ALA A 112 10.64 -8.66 1.39
CA ALA A 112 10.04 -9.71 2.23
C ALA A 112 11.04 -10.55 3.02
N SER A 113 12.33 -10.56 2.67
CA SER A 113 13.36 -11.24 3.46
C SER A 113 13.80 -10.44 4.68
N VAL A 114 13.61 -9.11 4.68
CA VAL A 114 14.07 -8.23 5.76
C VAL A 114 12.93 -7.49 6.46
N LEU A 115 11.78 -7.28 5.82
CA LEU A 115 10.62 -6.62 6.41
C LEU A 115 9.59 -7.63 6.90
N SER A 116 8.88 -7.27 7.96
CA SER A 116 7.70 -8.01 8.40
C SER A 116 6.56 -7.87 7.39
N LYS A 117 5.68 -8.88 7.35
CA LYS A 117 4.42 -8.82 6.58
C LYS A 117 3.62 -7.55 6.88
N LYS A 118 3.60 -7.11 8.15
CA LYS A 118 2.92 -5.90 8.60
C LYS A 118 3.50 -4.65 7.93
N GLN A 119 4.82 -4.50 7.88
CA GLN A 119 5.47 -3.35 7.24
C GLN A 119 5.14 -3.28 5.73
N ILE A 120 5.20 -4.41 5.03
CA ILE A 120 4.87 -4.49 3.60
C ILE A 120 3.40 -4.12 3.34
N VAL A 121 2.49 -4.66 4.14
CA VAL A 121 1.07 -4.34 4.07
C VAL A 121 0.83 -2.86 4.33
N GLN A 122 1.46 -2.27 5.36
CA GLN A 122 1.30 -0.85 5.69
C GLN A 122 1.81 0.06 4.57
N ALA A 123 2.98 -0.23 4.00
CA ALA A 123 3.50 0.50 2.85
C ALA A 123 2.52 0.47 1.66
N ARG A 124 1.95 -0.71 1.35
CA ARG A 124 0.95 -0.84 0.28
C ARG A 124 -0.32 -0.04 0.58
N MET A 125 -0.82 -0.13 1.82
CA MET A 125 -2.01 0.59 2.27
C MET A 125 -1.85 2.10 2.10
N GLN A 126 -0.70 2.63 2.49
CA GLN A 126 -0.38 4.06 2.39
C GLN A 126 -0.23 4.51 0.93
N ALA A 127 0.46 3.72 0.10
CA ALA A 127 0.56 3.99 -1.34
C ALA A 127 -0.82 4.00 -2.02
N LEU A 128 -1.67 3.00 -1.73
CA LEU A 128 -3.04 2.96 -2.24
C LEU A 128 -3.87 4.14 -1.77
N LYS A 129 -3.75 4.54 -0.50
CA LYS A 129 -4.45 5.71 0.04
C LYS A 129 -4.07 6.97 -0.76
N LYS A 130 -2.78 7.22 -0.95
CA LYS A 130 -2.29 8.38 -1.71
C LYS A 130 -2.75 8.33 -3.17
N ALA A 131 -2.62 7.19 -3.82
CA ALA A 131 -3.03 7.02 -5.22
C ALA A 131 -4.56 7.21 -5.40
N ARG A 132 -5.38 6.77 -4.44
CA ARG A 132 -6.83 7.04 -4.42
C ARG A 132 -7.14 8.52 -4.24
N GLU A 133 -6.49 9.19 -3.31
CA GLU A 133 -6.67 10.62 -3.09
C GLU A 133 -6.32 11.42 -4.35
N GLN A 134 -5.22 11.07 -5.03
CA GLN A 134 -4.85 11.65 -6.31
C GLN A 134 -5.87 11.34 -7.41
N MET A 135 -6.39 10.11 -7.47
CA MET A 135 -7.42 9.71 -8.44
C MET A 135 -8.71 10.53 -8.27
N VAL A 136 -9.18 10.71 -7.04
CA VAL A 136 -10.39 11.51 -6.74
C VAL A 136 -10.15 12.98 -7.07
N ALA A 137 -9.00 13.54 -6.66
CA ALA A 137 -8.64 14.92 -6.96
C ALA A 137 -8.51 15.17 -8.47
N ALA A 138 -7.92 14.22 -9.20
CA ALA A 138 -7.83 14.24 -10.66
C ALA A 138 -9.22 14.28 -11.30
N ARG A 139 -10.16 13.46 -10.83
CA ARG A 139 -11.53 13.42 -11.34
C ARG A 139 -12.28 14.73 -11.09
N LYS A 140 -12.16 15.33 -9.90
CA LYS A 140 -12.73 16.66 -9.58
C LYS A 140 -12.21 17.77 -10.51
N ARG A 141 -10.95 17.69 -10.92
CA ARG A 141 -10.33 18.64 -11.86
C ARG A 141 -10.52 18.25 -13.32
N ALA A 142 -11.45 17.34 -13.63
CA ALA A 142 -11.67 16.81 -14.97
C ALA A 142 -10.39 16.31 -15.68
N PHE A 143 -9.42 15.81 -14.92
CA PHE A 143 -8.12 15.33 -15.38
C PHE A 143 -7.22 16.37 -16.08
N LYS A 144 -7.38 17.67 -15.77
CA LYS A 144 -6.58 18.78 -16.34
C LYS A 144 -5.07 18.78 -16.00
N CYS A 145 -4.51 17.73 -15.41
CA CYS A 145 -3.10 17.66 -15.03
C CYS A 145 -2.40 16.47 -15.73
N LYS A 146 -1.16 16.65 -16.22
CA LYS A 146 -0.43 15.59 -16.95
C LYS A 146 -0.27 14.31 -16.12
N LYS A 147 0.07 14.44 -14.83
CA LYS A 147 0.15 13.32 -13.88
C LYS A 147 -1.22 12.70 -13.53
N CYS A 148 -2.32 13.33 -13.92
CA CYS A 148 -3.68 12.86 -13.66
C CYS A 148 -4.21 11.98 -14.81
N GLU A 149 -3.65 12.09 -16.02
CA GLU A 149 -4.09 11.33 -17.20
C GLU A 149 -4.04 9.82 -16.97
N GLN A 150 -3.08 9.35 -16.16
CA GLN A 150 -2.99 7.94 -15.76
C GLN A 150 -4.24 7.40 -15.03
N PHE A 151 -5.11 8.27 -14.51
CA PHE A 151 -6.36 7.92 -13.82
C PHE A 151 -7.59 8.05 -14.73
N LYS A 152 -7.45 8.57 -15.94
CA LYS A 152 -8.55 8.76 -16.89
C LYS A 152 -9.22 7.41 -17.17
N ARG A 153 -10.56 7.39 -17.12
CA ARG A 153 -11.41 6.17 -17.24
C ARG A 153 -11.18 5.10 -16.17
N LYS A 154 -10.30 5.31 -15.19
CA LYS A 154 -10.07 4.38 -14.07
C LYS A 154 -11.01 4.65 -12.91
N HIS A 155 -11.25 5.90 -12.53
CA HIS A 155 -12.25 6.23 -11.51
C HIS A 155 -13.66 6.09 -12.09
N ARG A 156 -14.37 5.04 -11.70
CA ARG A 156 -15.74 4.76 -12.13
C ARG A 156 -16.66 4.77 -10.92
N MET A 157 -17.87 5.29 -11.13
CA MET A 157 -18.96 5.28 -10.16
C MET A 157 -20.26 4.99 -10.93
N PRO A 158 -21.28 4.42 -10.27
CA PRO A 158 -22.57 4.21 -10.89
C PRO A 158 -23.16 5.49 -11.50
N THR A 159 -23.66 5.36 -12.72
CA THR A 159 -24.50 6.39 -13.35
C THR A 159 -25.91 6.32 -12.77
N THR A 160 -26.72 7.35 -13.00
CA THR A 160 -28.13 7.38 -12.59
C THR A 160 -29.04 6.51 -13.45
N GLU A 161 -28.50 5.85 -14.47
CA GLU A 161 -29.25 4.94 -15.35
C GLU A 161 -29.67 3.65 -14.63
N HIS A 162 -28.87 3.18 -13.67
CA HIS A 162 -29.07 1.90 -12.99
C HIS A 162 -29.49 2.05 -11.52
N GLY A 163 -29.73 3.28 -11.06
CA GLY A 163 -30.06 3.56 -9.68
C GLY A 163 -30.06 5.04 -9.34
N THR A 164 -30.22 5.34 -8.06
CA THR A 164 -30.31 6.71 -7.55
C THR A 164 -29.31 6.95 -6.43
N TRP A 165 -28.73 8.15 -6.43
CA TRP A 165 -27.76 8.60 -5.44
C TRP A 165 -28.41 9.41 -4.34
N LYS A 166 -28.05 9.11 -3.09
CA LYS A 166 -28.35 9.92 -1.91
C LYS A 166 -27.06 10.26 -1.15
N PRO A 167 -26.69 11.55 -1.00
CA PRO A 167 -27.31 12.72 -1.61
C PRO A 167 -27.11 12.78 -3.13
N LYS A 168 -27.92 13.61 -3.82
CA LYS A 168 -27.74 13.89 -5.25
C LYS A 168 -26.34 14.48 -5.50
N GLY A 169 -25.79 14.21 -6.69
CA GLY A 169 -24.46 14.68 -7.09
C GLY A 169 -23.29 13.84 -6.54
N ALA A 170 -23.54 12.75 -5.81
CA ALA A 170 -22.46 11.89 -5.32
C ALA A 170 -21.58 11.30 -6.44
N ASN A 171 -22.08 11.19 -7.67
CA ASN A 171 -21.31 10.77 -8.86
C ASN A 171 -20.86 11.92 -9.78
N ASP A 172 -21.19 13.18 -9.44
CA ASP A 172 -20.82 14.36 -10.21
C ASP A 172 -19.52 14.98 -9.66
N PRO A 173 -18.41 15.03 -10.42
CA PRO A 173 -17.14 15.60 -9.97
C PRO A 173 -17.22 17.07 -9.54
N ASN A 174 -18.23 17.82 -9.98
CA ASN A 174 -18.43 19.23 -9.62
C ASN A 174 -19.27 19.40 -8.35
N SER A 175 -19.87 18.33 -7.82
CA SER A 175 -20.68 18.39 -6.61
C SER A 175 -19.84 18.37 -5.34
N SER A 176 -20.29 19.07 -4.30
CA SER A 176 -19.74 18.96 -2.94
C SER A 176 -19.86 17.54 -2.37
N ASN A 177 -20.82 16.75 -2.85
CA ASN A 177 -21.05 15.37 -2.44
C ASN A 177 -20.19 14.35 -3.18
N PHE A 178 -19.37 14.77 -4.14
CA PHE A 178 -18.66 13.85 -5.03
C PHE A 178 -17.89 12.76 -4.27
N GLY A 179 -18.17 11.51 -4.62
CA GLY A 179 -17.55 10.32 -4.05
C GLY A 179 -18.19 9.83 -2.75
N LYS A 180 -19.15 10.55 -2.17
CA LYS A 180 -19.75 10.17 -0.88
C LYS A 180 -21.27 10.12 -0.98
N GLY A 181 -21.83 8.94 -0.77
CA GLY A 181 -23.27 8.73 -0.80
C GLY A 181 -23.66 7.28 -0.83
N GLU A 182 -24.95 7.02 -0.79
CA GLU A 182 -25.55 5.71 -0.96
C GLU A 182 -26.16 5.62 -2.35
N PHE A 183 -25.82 4.56 -3.09
CA PHE A 183 -26.40 4.24 -4.38
C PHE A 183 -27.44 3.15 -4.19
N THR A 184 -28.70 3.47 -4.48
CA THR A 184 -29.82 2.52 -4.45
C THR A 184 -30.05 1.97 -5.84
N PHE A 185 -30.03 0.65 -5.99
CA PHE A 185 -30.21 -0.01 -7.29
C PHE A 185 -31.68 0.05 -7.74
N ASN A 186 -31.92 0.21 -9.04
CA ASN A 186 -33.28 0.13 -9.60
C ASN A 186 -33.92 -1.26 -9.36
N LYS A 187 -33.09 -2.31 -9.36
CA LYS A 187 -33.48 -3.68 -9.03
C LYS A 187 -32.60 -4.17 -7.88
N LYS A 188 -33.22 -4.74 -6.84
CA LYS A 188 -32.48 -5.39 -5.75
C LYS A 188 -31.60 -6.51 -6.32
N ILE A 189 -30.36 -6.60 -5.83
CA ILE A 189 -29.40 -7.61 -6.25
C ILE A 189 -29.58 -8.84 -5.36
N LYS A 190 -29.82 -10.02 -5.96
CA LYS A 190 -29.83 -11.28 -5.23
C LYS A 190 -28.41 -11.62 -4.82
N LEU A 191 -28.19 -11.94 -3.56
CA LEU A 191 -26.89 -12.38 -3.08
C LEU A 191 -26.80 -13.92 -3.16
N PRO A 192 -25.63 -14.48 -3.48
CA PRO A 192 -25.42 -15.92 -3.51
C PRO A 192 -25.67 -16.51 -2.11
N ASP A 193 -26.25 -17.70 -2.07
CA ASP A 193 -26.53 -18.40 -0.82
C ASP A 193 -25.21 -18.96 -0.26
N PRO A 194 -24.70 -18.46 0.89
CA PRO A 194 -23.57 -19.11 1.55
C PRO A 194 -23.95 -20.49 2.09
N PRO A 195 -22.97 -21.37 2.39
CA PRO A 195 -23.22 -22.67 3.03
C PRO A 195 -23.96 -22.57 4.37
N GLU A 196 -23.94 -21.40 5.01
CA GLU A 196 -24.52 -21.13 6.33
C GLU A 196 -25.99 -20.63 6.27
N GLY A 197 -26.57 -20.38 5.08
CA GLY A 197 -27.97 -19.95 4.94
C GLY A 197 -28.22 -19.04 3.72
N PRO A 198 -29.46 -18.55 3.50
CA PRO A 198 -29.81 -17.76 2.31
C PRO A 198 -29.12 -16.40 2.27
N GLY A 199 -28.60 -16.01 1.10
CA GLY A 199 -27.79 -14.80 0.91
C GLY A 199 -28.57 -13.49 1.02
N GLY A 200 -29.89 -13.54 0.79
CA GLY A 200 -30.77 -12.36 0.83
C GLY A 200 -30.61 -11.45 -0.39
N TYR A 201 -30.81 -10.14 -0.17
CA TYR A 201 -30.75 -9.13 -1.23
C TYR A 201 -30.04 -7.86 -0.80
N ALA A 202 -29.23 -7.28 -1.69
CA ALA A 202 -28.71 -5.94 -1.54
C ALA A 202 -29.58 -4.93 -2.32
N LYS A 203 -30.14 -3.94 -1.61
CA LYS A 203 -30.93 -2.84 -2.20
C LYS A 203 -30.09 -1.61 -2.54
N SER A 204 -28.99 -1.43 -1.82
CA SER A 204 -28.10 -0.29 -1.95
C SER A 204 -26.68 -0.64 -1.57
N ILE A 205 -25.75 0.23 -1.93
CA ILE A 205 -24.37 0.19 -1.47
C ILE A 205 -23.88 1.61 -1.15
N LYS A 206 -23.13 1.75 -0.07
CA LYS A 206 -22.50 3.02 0.29
C LYS A 206 -21.23 3.20 -0.51
N TYR A 207 -20.92 4.44 -0.85
CA TYR A 207 -19.65 4.86 -1.41
C TYR A 207 -18.98 5.87 -0.48
N ASP A 208 -17.68 5.70 -0.29
CA ASP A 208 -16.81 6.66 0.37
C ASP A 208 -15.62 6.96 -0.54
N LYS A 209 -15.32 8.26 -0.71
CA LYS A 209 -14.28 8.77 -1.60
C LYS A 209 -14.31 8.16 -3.02
N GLY A 210 -15.49 7.84 -3.53
CA GLY A 210 -15.69 7.28 -4.88
C GLY A 210 -15.58 5.77 -4.98
N PHE A 211 -15.45 5.07 -3.85
CA PHE A 211 -15.29 3.61 -3.81
C PHE A 211 -16.42 2.93 -3.02
N PRO A 212 -16.89 1.74 -3.46
CA PRO A 212 -17.94 1.01 -2.78
C PRO A 212 -17.46 0.51 -1.42
N VAL A 213 -18.31 0.65 -0.41
CA VAL A 213 -18.10 0.14 0.94
C VAL A 213 -18.89 -1.15 1.07
N PHE A 214 -18.25 -2.27 0.77
CA PHE A 214 -18.81 -3.59 1.04
C PHE A 214 -18.83 -3.84 2.55
N ASN A 215 -20.02 -4.05 3.11
CA ASN A 215 -20.19 -4.38 4.52
C ASN A 215 -19.75 -5.84 4.81
N SER A 216 -19.69 -6.21 6.08
CA SER A 216 -19.27 -7.56 6.49
C SER A 216 -20.16 -8.68 5.95
N SER A 217 -21.45 -8.43 5.69
CA SER A 217 -22.34 -9.44 5.09
C SER A 217 -22.04 -9.70 3.61
N HIS A 218 -21.44 -8.75 2.91
CA HIS A 218 -21.10 -8.86 1.48
C HIS A 218 -19.64 -9.28 1.26
N VAL A 219 -18.88 -9.57 2.31
CA VAL A 219 -17.46 -9.87 2.22
C VAL A 219 -17.13 -11.17 2.91
N LYS A 220 -16.46 -12.08 2.21
CA LYS A 220 -15.98 -13.34 2.76
C LYS A 220 -14.47 -13.43 2.64
N GLY A 221 -13.80 -13.84 3.72
CA GLY A 221 -12.37 -14.14 3.69
C GLY A 221 -11.45 -12.94 3.46
N LYS A 222 -11.85 -11.73 3.85
CA LYS A 222 -10.98 -10.54 3.71
C LYS A 222 -9.68 -10.73 4.51
N ARG A 223 -8.55 -10.57 3.82
CA ARG A 223 -7.20 -10.69 4.39
C ARG A 223 -6.26 -9.66 3.80
N TYR A 224 -5.34 -9.18 4.63
CA TYR A 224 -4.15 -8.46 4.15
C TYR A 224 -3.04 -9.47 3.89
N LEU A 225 -2.66 -9.62 2.62
CA LEU A 225 -1.57 -10.49 2.22
C LEU A 225 -0.31 -9.67 1.97
N ALA A 226 0.87 -10.22 2.25
CA ALA A 226 2.13 -9.52 1.98
C ALA A 226 2.47 -9.53 0.47
N ASP A 227 1.90 -10.45 -0.31
CA ASP A 227 2.31 -10.82 -1.66
C ASP A 227 1.20 -10.64 -2.71
N VAL A 228 0.29 -9.66 -2.52
CA VAL A 228 -0.74 -9.34 -3.53
C VAL A 228 -0.10 -8.94 -4.86
N THR A 229 -0.41 -9.68 -5.91
CA THR A 229 0.17 -9.56 -7.25
C THR A 229 -0.73 -8.90 -8.28
N ASN A 230 -2.00 -8.65 -7.93
CA ASN A 230 -3.07 -8.21 -8.85
C ASN A 230 -3.39 -9.22 -9.96
N ASN A 231 -3.08 -10.49 -9.73
CA ASN A 231 -3.46 -11.58 -10.60
C ASN A 231 -4.47 -12.45 -9.85
N VAL A 232 -5.69 -12.56 -10.39
CA VAL A 232 -6.80 -13.26 -9.72
C VAL A 232 -6.43 -14.68 -9.32
N LYS A 233 -5.75 -15.42 -10.20
CA LYS A 233 -5.32 -16.80 -9.93
C LYS A 233 -4.29 -16.85 -8.80
N LYS A 234 -3.22 -16.05 -8.89
CA LYS A 234 -2.15 -16.03 -7.87
C LYS A 234 -2.66 -15.56 -6.51
N ASP A 235 -3.47 -14.51 -6.50
CA ASP A 235 -3.97 -13.93 -5.24
C ASP A 235 -5.05 -14.82 -4.60
N THR A 236 -5.81 -15.58 -5.41
CA THR A 236 -6.69 -16.65 -4.92
C THR A 236 -5.89 -17.78 -4.26
N GLN A 237 -4.78 -18.19 -4.87
CA GLN A 237 -3.87 -19.19 -4.29
C GLN A 237 -3.27 -18.69 -2.97
N ALA A 238 -2.83 -17.43 -2.93
CA ALA A 238 -2.29 -16.82 -1.72
C ALA A 238 -3.33 -16.69 -0.60
N LEU A 239 -4.59 -16.36 -0.92
CA LEU A 239 -5.71 -16.40 0.03
C LEU A 239 -5.96 -17.82 0.56
N THR A 240 -5.95 -18.80 -0.33
CA THR A 240 -6.14 -20.22 0.03
C THR A 240 -5.04 -20.70 0.97
N ALA A 241 -3.77 -20.36 0.67
CA ALA A 241 -2.63 -20.64 1.53
C ALA A 241 -2.72 -19.93 2.89
N ALA A 242 -3.41 -18.78 2.95
CA ALA A 242 -3.73 -18.07 4.20
C ALA A 242 -4.98 -18.63 4.92
N GLY A 243 -5.48 -19.81 4.51
CA GLY A 243 -6.61 -20.50 5.14
C GLY A 243 -7.98 -20.01 4.72
N VAL A 244 -8.09 -19.19 3.67
CA VAL A 244 -9.38 -18.69 3.17
C VAL A 244 -9.90 -19.61 2.06
N LYS A 245 -11.03 -20.27 2.31
CA LYS A 245 -11.71 -21.09 1.30
C LYS A 245 -12.53 -20.23 0.34
N HIS A 246 -12.58 -20.64 -0.94
CA HIS A 246 -13.45 -20.03 -1.93
C HIS A 246 -14.93 -20.26 -1.53
N PRO A 247 -15.79 -19.24 -1.49
CA PRO A 247 -17.17 -19.41 -1.01
C PRO A 247 -18.09 -20.21 -1.93
N GLY A 248 -17.70 -20.39 -3.20
CA GLY A 248 -18.46 -21.12 -4.22
C GLY A 248 -18.92 -20.21 -5.36
N ASP A 249 -19.85 -20.69 -6.17
CA ASP A 249 -20.37 -19.96 -7.33
C ASP A 249 -21.06 -18.65 -6.92
N GLY A 250 -21.00 -17.65 -7.79
CA GLY A 250 -21.57 -16.32 -7.53
C GLY A 250 -20.69 -15.41 -6.67
N TRP A 251 -19.46 -15.82 -6.33
CA TRP A 251 -18.46 -15.00 -5.64
C TRP A 251 -17.26 -14.72 -6.54
N THR A 252 -16.71 -13.51 -6.46
CA THR A 252 -15.52 -13.10 -7.20
C THR A 252 -14.45 -12.56 -6.26
N LEU A 253 -13.19 -12.79 -6.61
CA LEU A 253 -12.07 -12.18 -5.90
C LEU A 253 -12.09 -10.67 -6.16
N HIS A 254 -12.07 -9.90 -5.08
CA HIS A 254 -12.02 -8.46 -5.10
C HIS A 254 -10.78 -7.94 -4.38
N HIS A 255 -10.10 -7.01 -5.04
CA HIS A 255 -8.96 -6.27 -4.52
C HIS A 255 -9.47 -4.96 -3.92
N PHE A 256 -9.63 -4.95 -2.59
CA PHE A 256 -10.16 -3.81 -1.84
C PHE A 256 -9.21 -2.61 -1.90
N GLU A 257 -9.77 -1.43 -1.72
CA GLU A 257 -9.11 -0.13 -1.78
C GLU A 257 -8.07 0.09 -0.68
N ASP A 258 -8.19 -0.66 0.42
CA ASP A 258 -7.24 -0.72 1.51
C ASP A 258 -6.15 -1.78 1.27
N GLY A 259 -6.10 -2.41 0.09
CA GLY A 259 -5.06 -3.38 -0.27
C GLY A 259 -5.26 -4.77 0.32
N ALA A 260 -6.37 -5.01 1.03
CA ALA A 260 -6.82 -6.35 1.31
C ALA A 260 -7.34 -7.04 0.04
N VAL A 261 -7.41 -8.36 0.10
CA VAL A 261 -8.11 -9.20 -0.89
C VAL A 261 -9.13 -10.05 -0.17
N GLY A 262 -10.21 -10.40 -0.86
CA GLY A 262 -11.27 -11.26 -0.35
C GLY A 262 -12.36 -11.44 -1.39
N TYR A 263 -13.44 -12.10 -1.02
CA TYR A 263 -14.53 -12.41 -1.92
C TYR A 263 -15.74 -11.51 -1.68
N VAL A 264 -16.36 -11.08 -2.76
CA VAL A 264 -17.63 -10.36 -2.77
C VAL A 264 -18.60 -11.03 -3.76
N PRO A 265 -19.92 -10.88 -3.58
CA PRO A 265 -20.90 -11.36 -4.55
C PRO A 265 -20.66 -10.75 -5.94
N THR A 266 -20.57 -11.60 -6.96
CA THR A 266 -20.26 -11.20 -8.34
C THR A 266 -21.26 -10.19 -8.88
N ASP A 267 -22.56 -10.41 -8.66
CA ASP A 267 -23.59 -9.51 -9.17
C ASP A 267 -23.55 -8.15 -8.48
N LEU A 268 -23.29 -8.12 -7.16
CA LEU A 268 -23.14 -6.87 -6.43
C LEU A 268 -21.88 -6.12 -6.88
N HIS A 269 -20.77 -6.84 -7.08
CA HIS A 269 -19.53 -6.27 -7.60
C HIS A 269 -19.72 -5.64 -8.98
N ASN A 270 -20.44 -6.32 -9.87
CA ASN A 270 -20.70 -5.86 -11.23
C ASN A 270 -21.68 -4.68 -11.27
N ALA A 271 -22.71 -4.69 -10.41
CA ALA A 271 -23.66 -3.59 -10.28
C ALA A 271 -23.02 -2.33 -9.64
N SER A 272 -22.00 -2.52 -8.81
CA SER A 272 -21.32 -1.44 -8.09
C SER A 272 -20.13 -0.90 -8.88
N SER A 273 -20.34 -0.25 -10.03
CA SER A 273 -19.24 0.29 -10.86
C SER A 273 -18.15 1.00 -10.05
N HIS A 274 -16.90 0.55 -10.13
CA HIS A 274 -15.81 1.05 -9.29
C HIS A 274 -14.43 0.82 -9.91
N ALA A 275 -13.40 1.40 -9.28
CA ALA A 275 -12.01 1.09 -9.54
C ALA A 275 -11.46 0.23 -8.39
N GLY A 276 -11.22 -1.07 -8.61
CA GLY A 276 -10.52 -1.89 -7.61
C GLY A 276 -9.05 -1.48 -7.46
N SER A 277 -8.42 -1.87 -6.35
CA SER A 277 -7.01 -1.50 -6.10
C SER A 277 -6.05 -2.02 -7.16
N ARG A 278 -6.38 -3.12 -7.84
CA ARG A 278 -5.68 -3.60 -9.05
C ARG A 278 -5.48 -2.53 -10.14
N SER A 279 -6.46 -1.66 -10.36
CA SER A 279 -6.37 -0.59 -11.36
C SER A 279 -5.50 0.58 -10.89
N ILE A 280 -5.47 0.79 -9.57
CA ILE A 280 -4.70 1.84 -8.89
C ILE A 280 -3.22 1.43 -8.81
N MET A 281 -2.90 0.17 -8.52
CA MET A 281 -1.52 -0.32 -8.42
C MET A 281 -0.73 -0.29 -9.74
N LYS A 282 -1.39 -0.02 -10.87
CA LYS A 282 -0.77 0.16 -12.20
C LYS A 282 -0.57 1.63 -12.56
N THR A 283 -0.63 2.53 -11.58
CA THR A 283 -0.42 3.97 -11.76
C THR A 283 0.93 4.35 -11.16
N GLU A 284 1.61 5.35 -11.70
CA GLU A 284 2.83 5.94 -11.12
C GLU A 284 2.62 6.50 -9.70
N ALA A 285 1.37 6.80 -9.35
CA ALA A 285 0.99 7.31 -8.04
C ALA A 285 1.02 6.24 -6.93
N PHE A 286 0.93 4.96 -7.31
CA PHE A 286 1.14 3.82 -6.43
C PHE A 286 2.53 3.29 -6.68
#